data_AF-A0A496L0T0-F1
#
_entry.id   AF-A0A496L0T0-F1
#
_cell.length_a   1.000
_cell.length_b   1.000
_cell.length_c   1.000
_cell.angle_alpha   90.00
_cell.angle_beta   90.00
_cell.angle_gamma   90.00
#
_symmetry.space_group_name_H-M   'P 1'
#
loop_
_entity.id
_entity.type
_entity.pdbx_description
1 polymer ?
#
loop_
_entity_poly.entity_id
_entity_poly.type
_entity_poly.pdbx_seq_one_letter_code
_entity_poly.pdbx_strand_id
1 'polypeptide(L)'
;MNKVNRKSILVGSLSFFIVLFTMPLGHALMILMEHFLTHQQLYYSAFAMGAVGLVLTIVGVFANGDTRQTLFGMFGALLFWTGW
;
A
#
# COMPACT_ATOMS: atom_id res chain seq x y z
N MET A 1 -24.68 -25.76 -5.65
CA MET A 1 -24.15 -24.85 -4.60
C MET A 1 -23.41 -25.72 -3.59
N ASN A 2 -22.09 -25.77 -3.37
CA ASN A 2 -20.89 -25.06 -3.84
C ASN A 2 -19.70 -26.06 -3.75
N LYS A 3 -18.88 -26.20 -4.79
CA LYS A 3 -17.53 -26.76 -4.65
C LYS A 3 -16.64 -25.66 -4.06
N VAL A 4 -16.55 -25.56 -2.74
CA VAL A 4 -15.52 -24.73 -2.10
C VAL A 4 -14.17 -25.37 -2.40
N ASN A 5 -13.49 -24.83 -3.41
CA ASN A 5 -12.18 -25.29 -3.86
C ASN A 5 -11.12 -24.83 -2.84
N ARG A 6 -10.20 -25.72 -2.41
CA ARG A 6 -9.12 -25.37 -1.46
C ARG A 6 -8.35 -24.10 -1.87
N LYS A 7 -8.25 -23.85 -3.18
CA LYS A 7 -7.65 -22.62 -3.74
C LYS A 7 -8.36 -21.34 -3.30
N SER A 8 -9.69 -21.34 -3.20
CA SER A 8 -10.47 -20.17 -2.78
C SER A 8 -10.28 -19.85 -1.29
N ILE A 9 -10.14 -20.88 -0.45
CA ILE A 9 -9.84 -20.70 0.97
C ILE A 9 -8.45 -20.10 1.15
N LEU A 10 -7.46 -20.59 0.39
CA LEU A 10 -6.09 -20.05 0.43
C LEU A 10 -6.03 -18.59 -0.03
N VAL A 11 -6.73 -18.22 -1.11
CA VAL A 11 -6.78 -16.83 -1.59
C VAL A 11 -7.50 -15.93 -0.56
N GLY A 12 -8.59 -16.40 0.05
CA GLY A 12 -9.31 -15.65 1.09
C GLY A 12 -8.45 -15.37 2.33
N SER A 13 -7.74 -16.39 2.85
CA SER A 13 -6.80 -16.20 3.95
C SER A 13 -5.67 -15.24 3.57
N LEU A 14 -5.11 -15.37 2.37
CA LEU A 14 -4.01 -14.52 1.91
C LEU A 14 -4.43 -13.04 1.81
N SER A 15 -5.59 -12.75 1.22
CA SER A 15 -6.12 -11.37 1.14
C SER A 15 -6.37 -10.78 2.52
N PHE A 16 -6.87 -11.57 3.47
CA PHE A 16 -7.07 -11.13 4.85
C PHE A 16 -5.73 -10.75 5.51
N PHE A 17 -4.70 -11.58 5.40
CA PHE A 17 -3.38 -11.26 5.94
C PHE A 17 -2.77 -10.02 5.27
N ILE A 18 -2.86 -9.89 3.95
CA ILE A 18 -2.36 -8.72 3.22
C ILE A 18 -2.97 -7.43 3.77
N VAL A 19 -4.30 -7.39 3.94
CA VAL A 19 -5.01 -6.21 4.47
C VAL A 19 -4.68 -5.99 5.95
N LEU A 20 -4.62 -7.06 6.75
CA LEU A 20 -4.31 -6.97 8.18
C LEU A 20 -2.92 -6.37 8.42
N PHE A 21 -1.91 -6.74 7.62
CA PHE A 21 -0.56 -6.19 7.74
C PHE A 21 -0.41 -4.80 7.13
N THR A 22 -1.22 -4.46 6.11
CA THR A 22 -1.21 -3.14 5.45
C THR A 22 -1.43 -1.99 6.45
N MET A 23 -2.33 -2.16 7.43
CA MET A 23 -2.62 -1.14 8.45
C MET A 23 -1.44 -0.80 9.39
N PRO A 24 -0.86 -1.75 10.15
CA PRO A 24 0.30 -1.48 10.99
C PRO A 24 1.56 -1.14 10.17
N LEU A 25 1.67 -1.62 8.92
CA LEU A 25 2.78 -1.27 8.04
C LEU A 25 2.75 0.21 7.64
N GLY A 26 1.58 0.75 7.28
CA GLY A 26 1.43 2.19 7.02
C GLY A 26 1.79 3.03 8.25
N HIS A 27 1.36 2.62 9.45
CA HIS A 27 1.76 3.29 10.68
C HIS A 27 3.25 3.17 11.00
N ALA A 28 3.86 2.00 10.79
CA ALA A 28 5.29 1.79 11.03
C ALA A 28 6.16 2.70 10.14
N LEU A 29 5.74 2.94 8.89
CA LEU A 29 6.40 3.89 7.98
C LEU A 29 6.38 5.33 8.52
N MET A 30 5.27 5.78 9.11
CA MET A 30 5.19 7.10 9.75
C MET A 30 6.09 7.21 10.99
N ILE A 31 6.08 6.19 11.86
CA ILE A 31 6.94 6.17 13.05
C ILE A 31 8.42 6.15 12.67
N LEU A 32 8.78 5.44 11.60
CA LEU A 32 10.13 5.42 11.07
C LEU A 32 10.55 6.83 10.60
N MET A 33 9.70 7.50 9.82
CA MET A 33 9.95 8.90 9.40
C MET A 33 10.15 9.84 10.58
N GLU A 34 9.34 9.69 11.63
CA GLU A 34 9.42 10.50 12.84
C GLU A 34 10.71 10.28 13.63
N HIS A 35 11.25 9.06 13.63
CA HIS A 35 12.50 8.74 14.33
C HIS A 35 13.76 9.20 13.57
N PHE A 36 13.71 9.29 12.24
CA PHE A 36 14.87 9.62 11.42
C PHE A 36 14.98 11.11 11.03
N LEU A 37 13.92 11.92 11.17
CA LEU A 37 13.89 13.29 10.62
C LEU A 37 13.44 14.36 11.64
N THR A 38 14.04 15.55 11.55
CA THR A 38 13.61 16.74 12.32
C THR A 38 12.32 17.35 11.74
N HIS A 39 11.54 18.06 12.57
CA HIS A 39 10.15 18.47 12.27
C HIS A 39 9.93 19.18 10.91
N GLN A 40 10.90 19.92 10.38
CA GLN A 40 10.78 20.58 9.07
C GLN A 40 10.98 19.62 7.88
N GLN A 41 11.84 18.61 8.02
CA GLN A 41 12.12 17.66 6.94
C GLN A 41 11.02 16.62 6.79
N LEU A 42 10.29 16.32 7.86
CA LEU A 42 9.11 15.45 7.86
C LEU A 42 8.05 15.88 6.85
N TYR A 43 7.73 17.18 6.79
CA TYR A 43 6.72 17.69 5.83
C TYR A 43 7.16 17.54 4.38
N TYR A 44 8.44 17.81 4.08
CA TYR A 44 8.97 17.63 2.73
C TYR A 44 9.04 16.15 2.33
N SER A 45 9.43 15.26 3.24
CA SER A 45 9.48 13.82 2.98
C SER A 45 8.09 13.20 2.86
N ALA A 46 7.13 13.63 3.68
CA ALA A 46 5.73 13.21 3.61
C ALA A 46 5.12 13.62 2.27
N PHE A 47 5.29 14.89 1.86
CA PHE A 47 4.81 15.36 0.56
C PHE A 47 5.46 14.60 -0.61
N ALA A 48 6.77 14.36 -0.55
CA ALA A 48 7.48 13.58 -1.57
C ALA A 48 6.98 12.12 -1.64
N MET A 49 6.77 11.46 -0.49
CA MET A 49 6.20 10.10 -0.45
C MET A 49 4.76 10.05 -0.97
N GLY A 50 3.94 11.06 -0.65
CA GLY A 50 2.60 11.22 -1.19
C GLY A 50 2.61 11.35 -2.71
N ALA A 51 3.49 12.19 -3.26
CA ALA A 51 3.66 12.36 -4.69
C ALA A 51 4.11 11.06 -5.39
N VAL A 52 5.04 10.31 -4.79
CA VAL A 52 5.48 9.01 -5.30
C VAL A 52 4.33 7.99 -5.28
N GLY A 53 3.51 7.95 -4.24
CA GLY A 53 2.32 7.11 -4.16
C GLY A 53 1.29 7.43 -5.25
N LEU A 54 1.10 8.71 -5.56
CA LEU A 54 0.22 9.18 -6.64
C LEU A 54 0.77 8.78 -8.02
N VAL A 55 2.07 8.94 -8.27
CA VAL A 55 2.68 8.48 -9.53
C VAL A 55 2.55 6.97 -9.69
N LEU A 56 2.79 6.19 -8.64
CA LEU A 56 2.67 4.74 -8.66
C LEU A 56 1.23 4.27 -8.93
N THR A 57 0.23 4.93 -8.35
CA THR A 57 -1.18 4.61 -8.65
C THR A 57 -1.53 4.93 -10.11
N ILE A 58 -1.10 6.08 -10.64
CA ILE A 58 -1.32 6.44 -12.05
C ILE A 58 -0.68 5.42 -12.98
N VAL A 59 0.59 5.07 -12.75
CA VAL A 59 1.29 4.04 -13.56
C VAL A 59 0.59 2.68 -13.43
N GLY A 60 0.07 2.37 -12.24
CA GLY A 60 -0.72 1.17 -11.97
C GLY A 60 -2.00 1.07 -12.79
N VAL A 61 -2.69 2.19 -13.06
CA VAL A 61 -3.90 2.22 -13.89
C VAL A 61 -3.62 1.81 -15.33
N PHE A 62 -2.44 2.13 -15.85
CA PHE A 62 -2.04 1.78 -17.22
C PHE A 62 -1.27 0.46 -17.32
N ALA A 63 -0.99 -0.20 -16.19
CA ALA A 63 -0.28 -1.47 -16.18
C ALA A 63 -1.19 -2.60 -16.67
N ASN A 64 -0.74 -3.35 -17.69
CA ASN A 64 -1.51 -4.48 -18.21
C ASN A 64 -1.58 -5.63 -17.20
N GLY A 65 -2.78 -6.15 -16.92
CA GLY A 65 -3.01 -7.34 -16.10
C GLY A 65 -3.60 -7.03 -14.73
N ASP A 66 -4.77 -7.61 -14.45
CA ASP A 66 -5.61 -7.36 -13.26
C ASP A 66 -4.85 -7.43 -11.93
N THR A 67 -3.93 -8.40 -11.80
CA THR A 67 -3.17 -8.59 -10.55
C THR A 67 -2.15 -7.48 -10.32
N ARG A 68 -1.49 -7.01 -11.38
CA ARG A 68 -0.50 -5.93 -11.29
C ARG A 68 -1.18 -4.61 -10.99
N GLN A 69 -2.31 -4.32 -11.65
CA GLN A 69 -3.10 -3.13 -11.39
C GLN A 69 -3.60 -3.08 -9.94
N THR A 70 -4.02 -4.22 -9.39
CA THR A 70 -4.43 -4.32 -7.97
C THR A 70 -3.25 -4.07 -7.02
N LEU A 71 -2.08 -4.65 -7.29
CA LEU A 71 -0.89 -4.46 -6.46
C LEU A 71 -0.38 -3.01 -6.51
N PHE A 72 -0.28 -2.41 -7.70
CA PHE A 72 0.14 -1.02 -7.85
C PHE A 72 -0.87 -0.05 -7.21
N GLY A 73 -2.17 -0.33 -7.32
CA GLY A 73 -3.21 0.41 -6.60
C GLY A 73 -3.04 0.32 -5.08
N MET A 74 -2.83 -0.89 -4.56
CA MET A 74 -2.63 -1.13 -3.12
C MET A 74 -1.38 -0.44 -2.59
N PHE A 75 -0.23 -0.59 -3.24
CA PHE A 75 1.02 0.04 -2.82
C PHE A 75 1.01 1.55 -3.02
N GLY A 76 0.42 2.05 -4.11
CA GLY A 76 0.31 3.48 -4.36
C GLY A 76 -0.62 4.16 -3.34
N ALA A 77 -1.75 3.55 -2.99
CA ALA A 77 -2.64 4.05 -1.95
C ALA A 77 -1.99 4.02 -0.55
N LEU A 78 -1.25 2.95 -0.24
CA LEU A 78 -0.45 2.84 0.99
C LEU A 78 0.56 3.98 1.11
N LEU A 79 1.36 4.22 0.07
CA LEU A 79 2.39 5.27 0.06
C LEU A 79 1.79 6.67 0.09
N PHE A 80 0.65 6.87 -0.58
CA PHE A 80 -0.10 8.12 -0.51
C PHE A 80 -0.59 8.39 0.91
N TRP A 81 -1.10 7.38 1.61
CA TRP A 81 -1.56 7.48 2.99
C TRP A 81 -0.43 7.80 3.99
N THR A 82 0.78 7.30 3.75
CA THR A 82 1.95 7.61 4.60
C THR A 82 2.54 9.01 4.38
N GLY A 83 2.08 9.73 3.35
CA GLY A 83 2.58 11.05 2.98
C GLY A 83 1.76 12.24 3.50
N TRP A 84 0.81 12.02 4.40
CA TRP A 84 -0.09 13.05 4.95
C TRP A 84 0.18 13.31 6.43
#